data_AF-A0A8S7IDS2-F1
#
_entry.id   AF-A0A8S7IDS2-F1
#
_cell.length_a   1.000
_cell.length_b   1.000
_cell.length_c   1.000
_cell.angle_alpha   90.00
_cell.angle_beta   90.00
_cell.angle_gamma   90.00
#
_symmetry.space_group_name_H-M   'P 1'
#
loop_
_entity.id
_entity.type
_entity.pdbx_description
1 polymer ?
#
loop_
_entity_poly.entity_id
_entity_poly.type
_entity_poly.pdbx_seq_one_letter_code
_entity_poly.pdbx_strand_id
1 'polypeptide(L)'
;MSIKKISNKFIPPYHSHIHENIIWLEDKKLLLTFLIEGIPYESLTDDMILNNFNGQKETLLGLCKSEKVFLWEHFVKRESPMDARYKFPDNPFLQHLSDFYCETFNGERSFRTEYFLTIGIPYDDIDVGEKKAKDIVRQIETGFKDYNIYTLGISDGG
;
A
#
# COMPACT_ATOMS: atom_id res chain seq x y z
N MET A 1 -1.21 9.58 -28.36
CA MET A 1 -1.87 9.29 -27.07
C MET A 1 -2.28 10.63 -26.47
N SER A 2 -3.59 10.94 -26.42
CA SER A 2 -4.06 12.25 -25.92
C SER A 2 -4.17 12.18 -24.40
N ILE A 3 -3.32 12.92 -23.69
CA ILE A 3 -3.38 13.02 -22.23
C ILE A 3 -4.64 13.83 -21.90
N LYS A 4 -5.69 13.15 -21.43
CA LYS A 4 -6.87 13.85 -20.89
C LYS A 4 -6.40 14.71 -19.72
N LYS A 5 -6.44 16.05 -19.88
CA LYS A 5 -6.28 16.98 -18.76
C LYS A 5 -7.38 16.66 -17.76
N ILE A 6 -6.99 16.11 -16.61
CA ILE A 6 -7.89 15.93 -15.47
C ILE A 6 -8.31 17.34 -15.05
N SER A 7 -9.60 17.63 -15.16
CA SER A 7 -10.18 18.89 -14.68
C SER A 7 -9.94 18.99 -13.18
N ASN A 8 -9.57 20.18 -12.68
CA ASN A 8 -9.37 20.43 -11.24
C ASN A 8 -10.60 20.08 -10.39
N LYS A 9 -11.80 19.97 -11.01
CA LYS A 9 -13.04 19.54 -10.35
C LYS A 9 -13.15 18.03 -10.10
N PHE A 10 -12.24 17.21 -10.64
CA PHE A 10 -12.24 15.76 -10.45
C PHE A 10 -11.53 15.35 -9.16
N ILE A 11 -10.54 16.14 -8.73
CA ILE A 11 -9.76 15.88 -7.52
C ILE A 11 -10.56 16.45 -6.33
N PRO A 12 -10.83 15.66 -5.27
CA PRO A 12 -11.44 16.19 -4.06
C PRO A 12 -10.59 17.35 -3.53
N PRO A 13 -11.21 18.44 -3.03
CA PRO A 13 -10.46 19.52 -2.43
C PRO A 13 -9.80 19.02 -1.12
N TYR A 14 -8.49 18.76 -1.20
CA TYR A 14 -7.64 18.40 -0.07
C TYR A 14 -7.41 19.63 0.80
N HIS A 15 -7.48 19.45 2.12
CA HIS A 15 -7.18 20.52 3.07
C HIS A 15 -5.81 20.29 3.72
N SER A 16 -5.75 19.56 4.83
CA SER A 16 -4.51 19.38 5.60
C SER A 16 -4.49 18.05 6.33
N HIS A 17 -3.31 17.63 6.76
CA HIS A 17 -3.16 16.52 7.69
C HIS A 17 -3.67 16.93 9.07
N ILE A 18 -4.50 16.07 9.67
CA ILE A 18 -4.89 16.20 11.09
C ILE A 18 -4.07 15.23 11.96
N HIS A 19 -3.46 14.24 11.31
CA HIS A 19 -2.56 13.26 11.89
C HIS A 19 -1.54 12.85 10.80
N GLU A 20 -0.44 12.24 11.20
CA GLU A 20 0.62 11.75 10.30
C GLU A 20 0.06 11.02 9.06
N ASN A 21 -0.91 10.15 9.27
CA ASN A 21 -1.53 9.29 8.26
C ASN A 21 -3.01 9.61 7.96
N ILE A 22 -3.55 10.72 8.45
CA ILE A 22 -4.97 11.07 8.27
C ILE A 22 -5.07 12.46 7.62
N ILE A 23 -5.70 12.50 6.46
CA ILE A 23 -5.91 13.73 5.70
C ILE A 23 -7.36 14.17 5.82
N TRP A 24 -7.58 15.45 6.08
CA TRP A 24 -8.89 16.08 6.06
C TRP A 24 -9.20 16.67 4.68
N LEU A 25 -10.40 16.37 4.17
CA LEU A 25 -10.98 16.94 2.96
C LEU A 25 -12.06 18.00 3.27
N GLU A 26 -12.19 19.03 2.43
CA GLU A 26 -13.18 20.10 2.64
C GLU A 26 -14.64 19.59 2.65
N ASP A 27 -14.89 18.43 2.05
CA ASP A 27 -16.22 17.80 1.93
C ASP A 27 -16.61 16.92 3.14
N LYS A 28 -16.05 17.23 4.32
CA LYS A 28 -16.24 16.53 5.60
C LYS A 28 -15.94 15.03 5.54
N LYS A 29 -14.85 14.68 4.88
CA LYS A 29 -14.30 13.33 4.89
C LYS A 29 -12.87 13.31 5.39
N LEU A 30 -12.52 12.24 6.07
CA LEU A 30 -11.15 11.88 6.36
C LEU A 30 -10.68 10.86 5.32
N LEU A 31 -9.42 10.93 4.93
CA LEU A 31 -8.78 9.98 4.03
C LEU A 31 -7.65 9.26 4.74
N LEU A 32 -7.61 7.95 4.53
CA LEU A 32 -6.54 7.03 4.88
C LEU A 32 -6.06 6.35 3.60
N THR A 33 -4.77 6.16 3.42
CA THR A 33 -4.24 5.38 2.29
C THR A 33 -3.23 4.36 2.78
N PHE A 34 -3.38 3.13 2.30
CA PHE A 34 -2.48 2.01 2.56
C PHE A 34 -1.79 1.62 1.27
N LEU A 35 -0.48 1.40 1.31
CA LEU A 35 0.27 0.65 0.31
C LEU A 35 0.35 -0.80 0.79
N ILE A 36 -0.04 -1.73 -0.07
CA ILE A 36 -0.04 -3.16 0.18
C ILE A 36 0.81 -3.80 -0.90
N GLU A 37 1.93 -4.43 -0.51
CA GLU A 37 2.76 -5.16 -1.44
C GLU A 37 2.20 -6.56 -1.72
N GLY A 38 2.51 -7.07 -2.91
CA GLY A 38 2.22 -8.47 -3.24
C GLY A 38 3.05 -9.44 -2.41
N ILE A 39 2.54 -10.68 -2.31
CA ILE A 39 3.26 -11.81 -1.70
C ILE A 39 3.86 -12.70 -2.80
N PRO A 40 5.01 -13.37 -2.56
CA PRO A 40 5.61 -14.31 -3.51
C PRO A 40 4.78 -15.60 -3.54
N TYR A 41 3.70 -15.58 -4.33
CA TYR A 41 2.70 -16.64 -4.35
C TYR A 41 3.27 -18.00 -4.78
N GLU A 42 4.35 -18.02 -5.56
CA GLU A 42 5.00 -19.25 -6.03
C GLU A 42 5.63 -20.07 -4.89
N SER A 43 5.88 -19.44 -3.74
CA SER A 43 6.43 -20.09 -2.55
C SER A 43 5.36 -20.53 -1.54
N LEU A 44 4.08 -20.31 -1.84
CA LEU A 44 2.96 -20.57 -0.94
C LEU A 44 2.11 -21.75 -1.43
N THR A 45 1.44 -22.43 -0.51
CA THR A 45 0.44 -23.45 -0.87
C THR A 45 -0.88 -22.78 -1.28
N ASP A 46 -1.68 -23.47 -2.08
CA ASP A 46 -3.02 -23.00 -2.48
C ASP A 46 -3.91 -22.67 -1.26
N ASP A 47 -3.82 -23.48 -0.20
CA ASP A 47 -4.54 -23.25 1.05
C ASP A 47 -4.11 -21.95 1.74
N MET A 48 -2.81 -21.64 1.75
CA MET A 48 -2.32 -20.37 2.29
C MET A 48 -2.81 -19.18 1.49
N ILE A 49 -2.79 -19.28 0.16
CA ILE A 49 -3.28 -18.23 -0.75
C ILE A 49 -4.78 -17.99 -0.49
N LEU A 50 -5.58 -19.06 -0.41
CA LEU A 50 -7.02 -18.97 -0.16
C LEU A 50 -7.33 -18.39 1.22
N ASN A 51 -6.59 -18.78 2.24
CA ASN A 51 -6.75 -18.25 3.59
C ASN A 51 -6.42 -16.76 3.66
N ASN A 52 -5.32 -16.33 3.02
CA ASN A 52 -4.95 -14.92 2.94
C ASN A 52 -6.04 -14.10 2.23
N PHE A 53 -6.54 -14.58 1.08
CA PHE A 53 -7.65 -13.96 0.37
C PHE A 53 -8.91 -13.84 1.23
N ASN A 54 -9.28 -14.91 1.95
CA ASN A 54 -10.44 -14.88 2.84
C ASN A 54 -10.25 -13.90 4.00
N GLY A 55 -9.06 -13.80 4.58
CA GLY A 55 -8.73 -12.82 5.61
C GLY A 55 -8.93 -11.37 5.15
N GLN A 56 -8.43 -11.02 3.96
CA GLN A 56 -8.64 -9.71 3.35
C GLN A 56 -10.13 -9.43 3.12
N LYS A 57 -10.83 -10.39 2.51
CA LYS A 57 -12.25 -10.29 2.19
C LYS A 57 -13.10 -10.04 3.44
N GLU A 58 -12.91 -10.84 4.49
CA GLU A 58 -13.67 -10.68 5.74
C GLU A 58 -13.34 -9.36 6.44
N THR A 59 -12.08 -8.90 6.37
CA THR A 59 -11.68 -7.60 6.92
C THR A 59 -12.41 -6.45 6.22
N LEU A 60 -12.40 -6.41 4.89
CA LEU A 60 -13.07 -5.36 4.10
C LEU A 60 -14.59 -5.43 4.25
N LEU A 61 -15.18 -6.64 4.27
CA LEU A 61 -16.61 -6.80 4.53
C LEU A 61 -16.99 -6.34 5.94
N GLY A 62 -16.17 -6.64 6.94
CA GLY A 62 -16.36 -6.19 8.32
C GLY A 62 -16.32 -4.67 8.43
N LEU A 63 -15.38 -4.03 7.73
CA LEU A 63 -15.29 -2.58 7.63
C LEU A 63 -16.56 -1.97 7.01
N CYS A 64 -16.98 -2.44 5.84
CA CYS A 64 -18.16 -1.92 5.14
C CYS A 64 -19.49 -2.18 5.88
N LYS A 65 -19.53 -3.18 6.76
CA LYS A 65 -20.70 -3.45 7.62
C LYS A 65 -20.76 -2.55 8.85
N SER A 66 -19.61 -2.19 9.41
CA SER A 66 -19.52 -1.41 10.64
C SER A 66 -19.59 0.09 10.40
N GLU A 67 -19.01 0.56 9.29
CA GLU A 67 -18.86 1.98 9.00
C GLU A 67 -19.35 2.32 7.58
N LYS A 68 -19.86 3.54 7.42
CA LYS A 68 -20.17 4.09 6.08
C LYS A 68 -18.87 4.62 5.49
N VAL A 69 -18.17 3.82 4.71
CA VAL A 69 -16.89 4.18 4.10
C VAL A 69 -16.98 4.27 2.58
N PHE A 70 -16.07 5.04 2.00
CA PHE A 70 -15.77 5.04 0.58
C PHE A 70 -14.47 4.27 0.38
N LEU A 71 -14.44 3.31 -0.54
CA LEU A 71 -13.22 2.58 -0.89
C LEU A 71 -12.77 3.00 -2.28
N TRP A 72 -11.48 3.26 -2.42
CA TRP A 72 -10.83 3.54 -3.69
C TRP A 72 -9.57 2.71 -3.84
N GLU A 73 -9.51 1.94 -4.91
CA GLU A 73 -8.44 0.99 -5.16
C GLU A 73 -7.66 1.39 -6.40
N HIS A 74 -6.34 1.33 -6.34
CA HIS A 74 -5.51 1.54 -7.52
C HIS A 74 -4.28 0.63 -7.54
N PHE A 75 -4.03 0.06 -8.71
CA PHE A 75 -2.84 -0.75 -8.97
C PHE A 75 -1.82 0.10 -9.72
N VAL A 76 -0.60 0.15 -9.20
CA VAL A 76 0.51 0.85 -9.84
C VAL A 76 1.58 -0.17 -10.18
N LYS A 77 1.81 -0.36 -11.48
CA LYS A 77 2.93 -1.17 -11.96
C LYS A 77 4.13 -0.26 -12.19
N ARG A 78 5.18 -0.42 -11.38
CA ARG A 78 6.42 0.35 -11.48
C ARG A 78 7.52 -0.54 -12.00
N GLU A 79 8.38 0.04 -12.84
CA GLU A 79 9.66 -0.60 -13.17
C GLU A 79 10.53 -0.59 -11.91
N SER A 80 11.06 -1.75 -11.55
CA SER A 80 11.81 -1.96 -10.31
C SER A 80 13.12 -2.62 -10.69
N PRO A 81 14.13 -1.87 -11.17
CA PRO A 81 15.40 -2.44 -11.59
C PRO A 81 16.05 -3.19 -10.43
N MET A 82 16.72 -4.30 -10.73
CA MET A 82 17.50 -5.03 -9.74
C MET A 82 18.77 -4.22 -9.40
N ASP A 83 18.78 -3.55 -8.25
CA ASP A 83 19.89 -2.73 -7.77
C ASP A 83 20.75 -3.44 -6.69
N ALA A 84 20.41 -4.68 -6.37
CA ALA A 84 21.12 -5.49 -5.40
C ALA A 84 22.58 -5.74 -5.83
N ARG A 85 23.53 -5.24 -5.03
CA ARG A 85 24.96 -5.53 -5.18
C ARG A 85 25.49 -6.12 -3.89
N TYR A 86 25.80 -7.40 -3.93
CA TYR A 86 26.41 -8.09 -2.80
C TYR A 86 27.93 -7.91 -2.82
N LYS A 87 28.52 -7.72 -1.64
CA LYS A 87 29.97 -7.61 -1.47
C LYS A 87 30.43 -8.68 -0.48
N PHE A 88 31.33 -9.53 -0.93
CA PHE A 88 31.98 -10.58 -0.14
C PHE A 88 33.51 -10.38 -0.19
N PRO A 89 34.06 -9.41 0.56
CA PRO A 89 35.46 -8.98 0.44
C PRO A 89 36.46 -10.12 0.63
N ASP A 90 36.16 -11.04 1.54
CA ASP A 90 37.06 -12.13 1.94
C ASP A 90 36.74 -13.46 1.24
N ASN A 91 35.78 -13.49 0.31
CA ASN A 91 35.38 -14.72 -0.37
C ASN A 91 35.21 -14.51 -1.89
N PRO A 92 36.27 -14.74 -2.68
CA PRO A 92 36.25 -14.58 -4.13
C PRO A 92 35.23 -15.47 -4.84
N PHE A 93 34.95 -16.67 -4.31
CA PHE A 93 33.94 -17.57 -4.86
C PHE A 93 32.54 -16.99 -4.69
N LEU A 94 32.19 -16.52 -3.50
CA LEU A 94 30.89 -15.91 -3.24
C LEU A 94 30.72 -14.59 -4.01
N GLN A 95 31.80 -13.80 -4.14
CA GLN A 95 31.76 -12.59 -4.97
C GLN A 95 31.41 -12.93 -6.42
N HIS A 96 32.14 -13.87 -7.04
CA HIS A 96 31.89 -14.28 -8.41
C HIS A 96 30.49 -14.89 -8.60
N LEU A 97 30.04 -15.74 -7.67
CA LEU A 97 28.69 -16.30 -7.71
C LEU A 97 27.63 -15.19 -7.65
N SER A 98 27.81 -14.21 -6.76
CA SER A 98 26.85 -13.10 -6.62
C SER A 98 26.86 -12.16 -7.82
N ASP A 99 28.04 -11.89 -8.41
CA ASP A 99 28.17 -11.05 -9.59
C ASP A 99 27.47 -11.71 -10.79
N PHE A 100 27.74 -13.00 -11.03
CA PHE A 100 27.09 -13.77 -12.10
C PHE A 100 25.56 -13.84 -11.94
N TYR A 101 25.09 -14.08 -10.71
CA TYR A 101 23.66 -14.09 -10.42
C TYR A 101 23.02 -12.72 -10.69
N CYS A 102 23.58 -11.63 -10.14
CA CYS A 102 23.05 -10.28 -10.35
C CYS A 102 23.10 -9.84 -11.82
N GLU A 103 24.14 -10.20 -12.56
CA GLU A 103 24.26 -9.92 -14.00
C GLU A 103 23.18 -10.62 -14.82
N THR A 104 22.68 -11.78 -14.39
CA THR A 104 21.59 -12.49 -15.08
C THR A 104 20.30 -11.65 -15.13
N PHE A 105 20.11 -10.72 -14.19
CA PHE A 105 18.96 -9.81 -14.14
C PHE A 105 19.27 -8.44 -14.74
N ASN A 106 20.53 -8.17 -15.14
CA ASN A 106 20.89 -6.94 -15.84
C ASN A 106 20.45 -7.03 -17.32
N GLY A 107 19.37 -6.33 -17.66
CA GLY A 107 18.89 -6.18 -19.04
C GLY A 107 17.42 -6.50 -19.23
N GLU A 108 16.81 -7.22 -18.28
CA GLU A 108 15.37 -7.44 -18.27
C GLU A 108 14.66 -6.33 -17.48
N ARG A 109 13.53 -5.85 -18.03
CA ARG A 109 12.69 -4.87 -17.33
C ARG A 109 11.87 -5.62 -16.28
N SER A 110 12.33 -5.59 -15.04
CA SER A 110 11.58 -6.07 -13.89
C SER A 110 10.53 -5.04 -13.46
N PHE A 111 9.36 -5.53 -13.05
CA PHE A 111 8.26 -4.68 -12.59
C PHE A 111 7.74 -5.18 -11.24
N ARG A 112 7.43 -4.24 -10.35
CA ARG A 112 6.66 -4.50 -9.13
C ARG A 112 5.26 -3.93 -9.30
N THR A 113 4.27 -4.68 -8.84
CA THR A 113 2.89 -4.18 -8.73
C THR A 113 2.63 -3.80 -7.28
N GLU A 114 2.29 -2.55 -7.06
CA GLU A 114 1.88 -2.00 -5.77
C GLU A 114 0.36 -1.83 -5.78
N TYR A 115 -0.30 -2.29 -4.71
CA TYR A 115 -1.73 -2.10 -4.52
C TYR A 115 -1.96 -1.02 -3.47
N PHE A 116 -2.73 0.00 -3.83
CA PHE A 116 -3.07 1.06 -2.91
C PHE A 116 -4.57 1.03 -2.61
N LEU A 117 -4.89 0.98 -1.32
CA LEU A 117 -6.25 1.05 -0.80
C LEU A 117 -6.44 2.39 -0.10
N THR A 118 -7.36 3.21 -0.59
CA THR A 118 -7.73 4.48 0.03
C THR A 118 -9.14 4.39 0.60
N ILE A 119 -9.30 4.84 1.85
CA ILE A 119 -10.55 4.79 2.59
C ILE A 119 -10.99 6.21 2.95
N GLY A 120 -12.16 6.59 2.48
CA GLY A 120 -12.84 7.84 2.83
C GLY A 120 -13.85 7.63 3.96
N ILE A 121 -13.75 8.41 5.02
CA ILE A 121 -14.60 8.30 6.22
C ILE A 121 -15.38 9.62 6.39
N PRO A 122 -16.70 9.64 6.15
CA PRO A 122 -17.51 10.81 6.45
C PRO A 122 -17.58 11.03 7.96
N TYR A 123 -17.53 12.29 8.38
CA TYR A 123 -17.62 12.65 9.79
C TYR A 123 -18.45 13.92 10.00
N ASP A 124 -19.10 14.00 11.15
CA ASP A 124 -19.78 15.21 11.61
C ASP A 124 -18.95 15.97 12.66
N ASP A 125 -18.30 15.21 13.54
CA ASP A 125 -17.39 15.65 14.59
C ASP A 125 -15.97 15.11 14.28
N ILE A 126 -14.99 16.01 14.30
CA ILE A 126 -13.61 15.72 13.88
C ILE A 126 -12.90 14.76 14.84
N ASP A 127 -13.13 14.89 16.15
CA ASP A 127 -12.48 14.06 17.17
C ASP A 127 -13.01 12.63 17.10
N VAL A 128 -14.32 12.49 16.87
CA VAL A 128 -14.96 11.19 16.63
C VAL A 128 -14.45 10.58 15.32
N GLY A 129 -14.32 11.40 14.26
CA GLY A 129 -13.78 10.98 12.98
C GLY A 129 -12.34 10.46 13.09
N GLU A 130 -11.48 11.17 13.81
CA GLU A 130 -10.08 10.78 14.01
C GLU A 130 -9.99 9.45 14.76
N LYS A 131 -10.79 9.26 15.82
CA LYS A 131 -10.84 7.99 16.55
C LYS A 131 -11.26 6.84 15.63
N LYS A 132 -12.30 7.02 14.82
CA LYS A 132 -12.74 6.03 13.84
C LYS A 132 -11.66 5.70 12.83
N ALA A 133 -10.96 6.72 12.31
CA ALA A 133 -9.87 6.52 11.37
C ALA A 133 -8.74 5.68 11.98
N LYS A 134 -8.36 5.95 13.24
CA LYS A 134 -7.36 5.16 13.98
C LYS A 134 -7.80 3.70 14.19
N ASP A 135 -9.08 3.47 14.48
CA ASP A 135 -9.61 2.12 14.62
C ASP A 135 -9.62 1.37 13.28
N ILE A 136 -9.93 2.05 12.17
CA ILE A 136 -9.86 1.49 10.81
C ILE A 136 -8.42 1.14 10.44
N VAL A 137 -7.44 1.98 10.73
CA VAL A 137 -6.01 1.68 10.51
C VAL A 137 -5.63 0.37 11.20
N ARG A 138 -5.97 0.21 12.49
CA ARG A 138 -5.69 -1.02 13.24
C ARG A 138 -6.39 -2.24 12.67
N GLN A 139 -7.64 -2.09 12.25
CA GLN A 139 -8.42 -3.18 11.64
C GLN A 139 -7.78 -3.66 10.35
N ILE A 140 -7.38 -2.72 9.48
CA ILE A 140 -6.73 -3.02 8.20
C ILE A 140 -5.35 -3.66 8.43
N GLU A 141 -4.51 -3.08 9.29
CA GLU A 141 -3.19 -3.66 9.61
C GLU A 141 -3.29 -5.08 10.18
N THR A 142 -4.29 -5.35 11.02
CA THR A 142 -4.53 -6.69 11.57
C THR A 142 -5.04 -7.67 10.51
N GLY A 143 -5.99 -7.23 9.68
CA GLY A 143 -6.60 -8.06 8.65
C GLY A 143 -5.70 -8.37 7.46
N PHE A 144 -4.69 -7.53 7.24
CA PHE A 144 -3.70 -7.66 6.17
C PHE A 144 -2.31 -8.05 6.70
N LYS A 145 -2.20 -8.57 7.93
CA LYS A 145 -0.92 -8.93 8.57
C LYS A 145 -0.02 -9.88 7.78
N ASP A 146 -0.62 -10.71 6.91
CA ASP A 146 0.10 -11.68 6.07
C ASP A 146 0.66 -11.04 4.79
N TYR A 147 0.41 -9.74 4.61
CA TYR A 147 0.93 -8.88 3.55
C TYR A 147 1.87 -7.84 4.16
N ASN A 148 2.79 -7.34 3.35
CA ASN A 148 3.58 -6.18 3.72
C ASN A 148 2.74 -4.91 3.47
N ILE A 149 2.17 -4.36 4.55
CA ILE A 149 1.29 -3.21 4.52
C ILE A 149 1.94 -1.99 5.16
N TYR A 150 1.81 -0.85 4.49
CA TYR A 150 2.32 0.43 4.92
C TYR A 150 1.19 1.45 4.93
N THR A 151 0.89 2.00 6.10
CA THR A 151 -0.02 3.13 6.21
C THR A 151 0.73 4.40 5.78
N LEU A 152 0.27 5.04 4.70
CA LEU A 152 0.93 6.22 4.15
C LEU A 152 0.67 7.45 5.03
N GLY A 153 1.70 8.25 5.20
CA GLY A 153 1.65 9.48 5.98
C GLY A 153 2.85 10.38 5.73
N ILE A 154 2.88 11.50 6.44
CA ILE A 154 4.01 12.42 6.48
C ILE A 154 4.71 12.25 7.82
N SER A 155 5.94 11.74 7.80
CA SER A 155 6.82 11.82 8.96
C SER A 155 7.49 13.19 9.00
N ASP A 156 7.63 13.80 10.19
CA ASP A 156 8.35 15.07 10.42
C ASP A 156 9.88 15.00 10.16
N GLY A 157 10.36 14.04 9.38
CA GLY A 157 11.77 13.87 9.04
C GLY A 157 11.95 13.29 7.63
N GLY A 158 12.49 14.13 6.73
CA GLY A 158 12.83 13.79 5.35
C GLY A 158 12.84 15.00 4.43
#